data_AF-A0A2D8GJG4-F1
#
_entry.id   AF-A0A2D8GJG4-F1
#
_cell.length_a   1.000
_cell.length_b   1.000
_cell.length_c   1.000
_cell.angle_alpha   90.00
_cell.angle_beta   90.00
_cell.angle_gamma   90.00
#
_symmetry.space_group_name_H-M   'P 1'
#
loop_
_entity.id
_entity.type
_entity.pdbx_description
1 polymer ?
#
loop_
_entity_poly.entity_id
_entity_poly.type
_entity_poly.pdbx_seq_one_letter_code
_entity_poly.pdbx_strand_id
1 'polypeptide(L)'
;MPKKAVRKKSSGSSSETTLKKYSKQYNVPVGILRQVVKRGKGAYFSSGSRPGQTPTSWGLARARSFASGSGGARKADADLWKKVKARRRK
;
A
#
# COMPACT_ATOMS: atom_id res chain seq x y z
N MET A 1 16.57 17.82 -31.09
CA MET A 1 16.66 17.34 -29.69
C MET A 1 15.39 16.57 -29.34
N PRO A 2 15.46 15.26 -29.02
CA PRO A 2 14.25 14.51 -28.69
C PRO A 2 13.71 14.94 -27.33
N LYS A 3 12.50 15.52 -27.30
CA LYS A 3 11.76 15.81 -26.07
C LYS A 3 11.49 14.47 -25.36
N LYS A 4 12.04 14.28 -24.16
CA LYS A 4 11.79 13.09 -23.32
C LYS A 4 10.28 12.90 -23.19
N ALA A 5 9.74 11.90 -23.87
CA ALA A 5 8.36 11.47 -23.68
C ALA A 5 8.21 11.02 -22.23
N VAL A 6 7.56 11.84 -21.42
CA VAL A 6 7.08 11.44 -20.09
C VAL A 6 6.12 10.29 -20.35
N ARG A 7 6.57 9.05 -20.11
CA ARG A 7 5.75 7.85 -20.16
C ARG A 7 4.64 8.02 -19.12
N LYS A 8 3.52 8.64 -19.53
CA LYS A 8 2.25 8.62 -18.83
C LYS A 8 1.88 7.15 -18.73
N LYS A 9 2.14 6.52 -17.58
CA LYS A 9 1.82 5.12 -17.35
C LYS A 9 0.30 4.97 -17.32
N SER A 10 -0.25 4.83 -18.52
CA SER A 10 -1.63 4.47 -18.84
C SER A 10 -1.86 3.02 -18.43
N SER A 11 -2.51 2.83 -17.29
CA SER A 11 -3.34 1.67 -16.93
C SER A 11 -3.59 1.76 -15.42
N GLY A 12 -4.78 2.25 -15.03
CA GLY A 12 -5.21 2.16 -13.64
C GLY A 12 -5.41 0.70 -13.28
N SER A 13 -4.35 0.00 -12.89
CA SER A 13 -4.49 -1.33 -12.30
C SER A 13 -5.48 -1.22 -11.13
N SER A 14 -6.41 -2.16 -11.00
CA SER A 14 -7.44 -2.17 -9.94
C SER A 14 -6.83 -1.95 -8.53
N SER A 15 -5.58 -2.37 -8.34
CA SER A 15 -4.79 -2.11 -7.12
C SER A 15 -4.45 -0.62 -6.92
N GLU A 16 -3.98 0.09 -7.95
CA GLU A 16 -3.65 1.53 -7.89
C GLU A 16 -4.87 2.39 -7.56
N THR A 17 -6.02 2.09 -8.18
CA THR A 17 -7.27 2.82 -7.92
C THR A 17 -7.73 2.58 -6.49
N THR A 18 -7.65 1.34 -6.00
CA THR A 18 -7.95 0.97 -4.61
C THR A 18 -7.03 1.67 -3.61
N LEU A 19 -5.73 1.74 -3.90
CA LEU A 19 -4.76 2.44 -3.06
C LEU A 19 -5.02 3.95 -2.99
N LYS A 20 -5.42 4.57 -4.11
CA LYS A 20 -5.83 5.97 -4.13
C LYS A 20 -7.10 6.20 -3.31
N LYS A 21 -8.07 5.28 -3.36
CA LYS A 21 -9.28 5.33 -2.52
C LYS A 21 -8.92 5.30 -1.03
N TYR A 22 -8.08 4.35 -0.61
CA TYR A 22 -7.63 4.26 0.78
C TYR A 22 -6.81 5.49 1.21
N SER A 23 -5.97 6.00 0.30
CA SER A 23 -5.19 7.20 0.57
C SER A 23 -6.07 8.40 0.90
N LYS A 24 -7.12 8.63 0.09
CA LYS A 24 -8.10 9.69 0.31
C LYS A 24 -8.92 9.46 1.58
N GLN A 25 -9.41 8.24 1.79
CA GLN A 25 -10.29 7.92 2.90
C GLN A 25 -9.60 8.02 4.27
N TYR A 26 -8.34 7.58 4.37
CA TYR A 26 -7.63 7.50 5.65
C TYR A 26 -6.51 8.54 5.80
N ASN A 27 -6.40 9.46 4.84
CA ASN A 27 -5.33 10.46 4.76
C ASN A 27 -3.91 9.86 4.89
N VAL A 28 -3.68 8.73 4.20
CA VAL A 28 -2.39 8.03 4.17
C VAL A 28 -1.75 8.18 2.79
N PRO A 29 -0.45 8.49 2.68
CA PRO A 29 0.23 8.59 1.39
C PRO A 29 0.17 7.29 0.56
N VAL A 30 -0.21 7.39 -0.72
CA VAL A 30 -0.20 6.25 -1.66
C VAL A 30 1.16 5.55 -1.69
N GLY A 31 2.27 6.30 -1.63
CA GLY A 31 3.62 5.73 -1.61
C GLY A 31 3.88 4.80 -0.43
N ILE A 32 3.35 5.14 0.74
CA ILE A 32 3.46 4.30 1.94
C ILE A 32 2.55 3.07 1.81
N LEU A 33 1.32 3.24 1.30
CA LEU A 33 0.42 2.11 1.08
C LEU A 33 0.99 1.10 0.07
N ARG A 34 1.70 1.56 -0.96
CA ARG A 34 2.42 0.68 -1.90
C ARG A 34 3.52 -0.12 -1.20
N GLN A 35 4.24 0.47 -0.24
CA GLN A 35 5.24 -0.22 0.57
C GLN A 35 4.60 -1.31 1.45
N VAL A 36 3.47 -1.00 2.09
CA VAL A 36 2.70 -1.98 2.88
C VAL A 36 2.22 -3.13 2.00
N VAL A 37 1.71 -2.86 0.80
CA VAL A 37 1.33 -3.93 -0.15
C VAL A 37 2.53 -4.80 -0.52
N LYS A 38 3.69 -4.20 -0.79
CA LYS A 38 4.93 -4.94 -1.11
C LYS A 38 5.34 -5.86 0.05
N ARG A 39 5.31 -5.35 1.29
CA ARG A 39 5.61 -6.15 2.49
C ARG A 39 4.57 -7.24 2.74
N GLY A 40 3.29 -6.93 2.54
CA GLY A 40 2.22 -7.92 2.63
C GLY A 40 2.40 -9.06 1.64
N LYS A 41 2.76 -8.76 0.39
CA LYS A 41 3.12 -9.78 -0.60
C LYS A 41 4.32 -10.62 -0.14
N GLY A 42 5.38 -9.99 0.37
CA GLY A 42 6.53 -10.72 0.92
C GLY A 42 6.13 -11.66 2.07
N ALA A 43 5.30 -11.20 3.00
CA ALA A 43 4.79 -12.02 4.09
C ALA A 43 3.91 -13.18 3.59
N TYR A 44 3.14 -12.98 2.52
CA TYR A 44 2.37 -14.07 1.89
C TYR A 44 3.28 -15.19 1.36
N PHE A 45 4.42 -14.84 0.76
CA PHE A 45 5.38 -15.84 0.25
C PHE A 45 6.28 -16.43 1.34
N SER A 46 6.52 -15.71 2.44
CA SER A 46 7.45 -16.12 3.50
C SER A 46 6.79 -16.81 4.69
N SER A 47 5.58 -16.39 5.10
CA SER A 47 4.89 -16.91 6.29
C SER A 47 3.82 -17.96 5.98
N GLY A 48 3.69 -18.35 4.71
CA GLY A 48 2.68 -19.27 4.22
C GLY A 48 1.55 -18.57 3.48
N SER A 49 1.25 -19.10 2.29
CA SER A 49 0.08 -18.74 1.50
C SER A 49 -1.19 -19.27 2.18
N ARG A 50 -2.25 -18.46 2.24
CA ARG A 50 -3.57 -18.98 2.62
C ARG A 50 -4.27 -19.58 1.40
N PRO A 51 -4.86 -20.78 1.50
CA PRO A 51 -5.70 -21.34 0.44
C PRO A 51 -6.77 -20.32 0.00
N GLY A 52 -6.90 -20.10 -1.31
CA GLY A 52 -7.87 -19.17 -1.88
C GLY A 52 -7.49 -17.68 -1.86
N GLN A 53 -6.32 -17.31 -1.32
CA GLN A 53 -5.91 -15.91 -1.25
C GLN A 53 -4.80 -15.59 -2.25
N THR A 54 -4.92 -14.50 -3.00
CA THR A 54 -3.83 -14.05 -3.87
C THR A 54 -2.86 -13.13 -3.13
N PRO A 55 -1.56 -13.11 -3.49
CA PRO A 55 -0.60 -12.16 -2.91
C PRO A 55 -1.06 -10.70 -3.04
N THR A 56 -1.71 -10.37 -4.16
CA THR A 56 -2.25 -9.03 -4.40
C THR A 56 -3.41 -8.69 -3.47
N SER A 57 -4.39 -9.60 -3.31
CA SER A 57 -5.51 -9.41 -2.37
C SER A 57 -5.02 -9.29 -0.93
N TRP A 58 -4.05 -10.13 -0.53
CA TRP A 58 -3.43 -10.08 0.80
C TRP A 58 -2.72 -8.75 1.08
N GLY A 59 -1.91 -8.27 0.13
CA GLY A 59 -1.24 -6.98 0.24
C GLY A 59 -2.21 -5.80 0.33
N LEU A 60 -3.30 -5.82 -0.46
CA LEU A 60 -4.36 -4.81 -0.40
C LEU A 60 -5.12 -4.84 0.93
N ALA A 61 -5.43 -6.02 1.46
CA ALA A 61 -6.07 -6.18 2.76
C ALA A 61 -5.19 -5.61 3.90
N ARG A 62 -3.87 -5.85 3.86
CA ARG A 62 -2.94 -5.21 4.80
C ARG A 62 -2.89 -3.70 4.63
N ALA A 63 -2.88 -3.18 3.41
CA ALA A 63 -2.91 -1.72 3.19
C ALA A 63 -4.21 -1.10 3.74
N ARG A 64 -5.37 -1.77 3.57
CA ARG A 64 -6.63 -1.33 4.18
C ARG A 64 -6.54 -1.32 5.71
N SER A 65 -6.05 -2.40 6.31
CA SER A 65 -5.87 -2.51 7.78
C SER A 65 -4.88 -1.48 8.33
N PHE A 66 -3.78 -1.24 7.62
CA PHE A 66 -2.80 -0.21 7.96
C PHE A 66 -3.41 1.19 7.89
N ALA A 67 -4.15 1.47 6.82
CA ALA A 67 -4.78 2.76 6.60
C ALA A 67 -5.87 3.04 7.65
N SER A 68 -6.78 2.09 7.87
CA SER A 68 -7.87 2.23 8.84
C SER A 68 -7.40 2.22 10.28
N GLY A 69 -6.33 1.48 10.59
CA GLY A 69 -5.85 1.29 11.96
C GLY A 69 -6.61 0.26 12.76
N SER A 70 -7.56 -0.42 12.13
CA SER A 70 -8.43 -1.43 12.74
C SER A 70 -7.73 -2.78 12.98
N GLY A 71 -6.40 -2.84 12.82
CA GLY A 71 -5.65 -4.10 12.98
C GLY A 71 -4.17 -3.91 13.25
N GLY A 72 -3.47 -5.03 13.46
CA GLY A 72 -2.05 -5.08 13.82
C GLY A 72 -1.08 -4.59 12.73
N ALA A 73 -1.55 -4.24 11.53
CA ALA A 73 -0.70 -3.77 10.44
C ALA A 73 0.07 -2.49 10.78
N ARG A 74 -0.52 -1.56 11.56
CA ARG A 74 0.22 -0.37 12.03
C ARG A 74 1.35 -0.70 13.01
N LYS A 75 1.23 -1.80 13.77
CA LYS A 75 2.29 -2.29 14.66
C LYS A 75 3.38 -3.00 13.86
N ALA A 76 3.00 -3.85 12.91
CA ALA A 76 3.94 -4.56 12.03
C ALA A 76 4.74 -3.61 11.11
N ASP A 77 4.10 -2.54 10.63
CA ASP A 77 4.69 -1.52 9.75
C ASP A 77 4.86 -0.17 10.49
N ALA A 78 5.25 -0.22 11.77
CA ALA A 78 5.34 0.97 12.62
C ALA A 78 6.33 2.02 12.08
N ASP A 79 7.39 1.59 11.39
CA ASP A 79 8.34 2.47 10.71
C ASP A 79 7.67 3.29 9.60
N LEU A 80 6.76 2.68 8.84
CA LEU A 80 5.96 3.35 7.83
C LEU A 80 4.94 4.29 8.45
N TRP A 81 4.32 3.90 9.57
CA TRP A 81 3.38 4.78 10.28
C TRP A 81 4.07 6.01 10.87
N LYS A 82 5.30 5.89 11.37
CA LYS A 82 6.11 7.04 11.79
C LYS A 82 6.29 8.03 10.64
N LYS A 83 6.55 7.56 9.41
CA LYS A 83 6.64 8.42 8.20
C LYS A 83 5.31 9.09 7.86
N VAL A 84 4.19 8.37 8.00
CA VAL A 84 2.84 8.97 7.82
C VAL A 84 2.65 10.12 8.81
N LYS A 85 2.93 9.89 10.10
CA LYS A 85 2.79 10.91 11.15
C LYS A 85 3.69 12.11 10.91
N ALA A 86 4.96 11.89 10.55
CA ALA A 86 5.89 12.96 10.23
C ALA A 86 5.38 13.83 9.06
N ARG A 87 4.75 13.20 8.06
CA ARG A 87 4.18 13.92 6.92
C ARG A 87 2.83 14.60 7.23
N ARG A 88 2.07 14.11 8.21
CA ARG A 88 0.82 14.75 8.67
C ARG A 88 1.06 15.94 9.59
N ARG A 89 2.23 16.00 10.25
CA ARG A 89 2.65 17.11 11.12
C ARG A 89 3.22 18.31 10.35
N LYS A 90 3.43 18.15 9.04
CA LYS A 90 3.97 19.17 8.15
C LYS A 90 2.85 19.69 7.26
#